data_AF-A0A661AG97-F1
#
_entry.id   AF-A0A661AG97-F1
#
_cell.length_a   1.000
_cell.length_b   1.000
_cell.length_c   1.000
_cell.angle_alpha   90.00
_cell.angle_beta   90.00
_cell.angle_gamma   90.00
#
_symmetry.space_group_name_H-M   'P 1'
#
loop_
_entity.id
_entity.type
_entity.pdbx_description
1 polymer ?
#
loop_
_entity_poly.entity_id
_entity_poly.type
_entity_poly.pdbx_seq_one_letter_code
_entity_poly.pdbx_strand_id
1 'polypeptide(L)' 'MKVEIPDSLYRMLEERAQREGMEVEKFIIKLLSSSLENTLEIDPEEKEEIKKRLRELGYL' A
#
# COMPACT_ATOMS: atom_id res chain seq x y z
N MET A 1 -13.37 -2.87 -0.07
CA MET A 1 -12.80 -3.76 0.95
C MET A 1 -12.10 -2.89 1.97
N LYS A 2 -12.38 -3.03 3.27
CA LYS A 2 -11.70 -2.25 4.33
C LYS A 2 -10.63 -3.14 4.95
N VAL A 3 -9.41 -2.63 5.07
CA VAL A 3 -8.31 -3.31 5.76
C VAL A 3 -8.21 -2.68 7.14
N GLU A 4 -8.45 -3.48 8.17
CA GLU A 4 -8.25 -3.03 9.54
C GLU A 4 -6.75 -3.07 9.86
N ILE A 5 -6.22 -1.93 10.30
CA ILE A 5 -4.82 -1.78 10.69
C ILE A 5 -4.78 -1.76 12.22
N PRO A 6 -3.96 -2.63 12.86
CA PRO A 6 -3.78 -2.58 14.31
C PRO A 6 -3.32 -1.18 14.77
N ASP A 7 -3.89 -0.68 15.87
CA ASP A 7 -3.59 0.66 16.40
C ASP A 7 -2.09 0.92 16.63
N SER A 8 -1.36 -0.10 17.10
CA SER A 8 0.08 -0.01 17.32
C SER A 8 0.84 0.25 16.02
N LEU A 9 0.45 -0.44 14.94
CA LEU A 9 1.04 -0.26 13.62
C LEU A 9 0.66 1.09 13.03
N TYR A 10 -0.61 1.50 13.17
CA TYR A 10 -1.07 2.81 12.68
C TYR A 10 -0.30 3.96 13.33
N ARG A 11 -0.11 3.94 14.67
CA ARG A 11 0.69 4.95 15.38
C ARG A 11 2.12 5.03 14.88
N MET A 12 2.76 3.88 14.66
CA MET A 12 4.12 3.84 14.11
C MET A 12 4.19 4.46 12.70
N LEU A 13 3.18 4.21 11.87
CA LEU A 13 3.09 4.76 10.52
C LEU A 13 2.83 6.27 10.56
N GLU A 14 1.97 6.73 11.47
CA GLU A 14 1.66 8.15 11.69
C GLU A 14 2.89 8.94 12.13
N GLU A 15 3.65 8.43 13.10
CA GLU A 15 4.90 9.07 13.54
C GLU A 15 5.92 9.19 12.41
N ARG A 16 6.02 8.17 11.56
CA ARG A 16 6.91 8.19 10.39
C ARG A 16 6.43 9.16 9.33
N ALA A 17 5.12 9.19 9.05
CA ALA A 17 4.51 10.12 8.11
C ALA A 17 4.74 11.58 8.53
N GLN A 18 4.59 11.89 9.83
CA GLN A 18 4.88 13.21 10.38
C GLN A 18 6.35 13.61 10.18
N ARG A 19 7.30 12.69 10.37
CA ARG A 19 8.74 12.95 10.12
C ARG A 19 9.04 13.24 8.65
N GLU A 20 8.28 12.62 7.74
CA GLU A 20 8.36 12.90 6.29
C GLU A 20 7.51 14.12 5.87
N GLY A 21 6.80 14.77 6.80
CA GLY A 21 5.91 15.89 6.48
C GLY A 21 4.72 15.50 5.60
N MET A 22 4.28 14.24 5.67
CA MET A 22 3.19 13.71 4.85
C MET A 22 2.01 13.26 5.71
N GLU A 23 0.83 13.23 5.09
CA GLU A 23 -0.35 12.58 5.65
C GLU A 23 -0.14 11.07 5.74
N VAL A 24 -0.58 10.45 6.84
CA VAL A 24 -0.37 9.02 7.10
C VAL A 24 -0.95 8.13 6.01
N GLU A 25 -2.10 8.49 5.44
CA GLU A 25 -2.72 7.75 4.34
C GLU A 25 -1.86 7.77 3.07
N LYS A 26 -1.33 8.94 2.70
CA LYS A 26 -0.41 9.07 1.55
C LYS A 26 0.89 8.32 1.79
N PHE A 27 1.39 8.33 3.02
CA PHE A 27 2.57 7.58 3.40
C PHE A 27 2.34 6.07 3.27
N ILE A 28 1.21 5.56 3.75
CA ILE A 28 0.83 4.14 3.61
C ILE A 28 0.74 3.74 2.14
N ILE A 29 0.06 4.54 1.32
CA ILE A 29 -0.07 4.27 -0.13
C ILE A 29 1.32 4.23 -0.77
N LYS A 30 2.18 5.22 -0.52
CA LYS A 30 3.56 5.25 -1.01
C LYS A 30 4.34 4.00 -0.61
N LEU A 31 4.24 3.57 0.65
CA LEU A 31 4.92 2.37 1.16
C LEU A 31 4.48 1.09 0.46
N LEU A 32 3.17 0.94 0.25
CA LEU A 32 2.59 -0.20 -0.46
C LEU A 32 2.99 -0.19 -1.95
N SER A 33 2.93 0.96 -2.61
CA SER A 33 3.37 1.13 -4.00
C SER A 33 4.86 0.82 -4.16
N SER A 34 5.71 1.34 -3.29
CA SER A 34 7.15 1.05 -3.32
C SER A 34 7.45 -0.42 -3.00
N SER A 35 6.64 -1.07 -2.16
CA SER A 35 6.77 -2.50 -1.93
C SER A 35 6.41 -3.30 -3.18
N LEU A 36 5.34 -2.94 -3.89
CA LEU A 36 4.97 -3.55 -5.17
C LEU A 36 6.05 -3.36 -6.26
N GLU A 37 6.66 -2.18 -6.33
CA GLU A 37 7.73 -1.89 -7.29
C GLU A 37 9.06 -2.59 -6.94
N ASN A 38 9.39 -2.73 -5.65
CA ASN A 38 10.58 -3.49 -5.22
C ASN A 38 10.37 -5.01 -5.23
N THR A 39 9.13 -5.48 -5.34
CA THR A 39 8.80 -6.90 -5.55
C THR A 39 8.73 -7.22 -7.06
N LEU A 40 9.54 -6.56 -7.90
CA LEU A 40 9.69 -6.92 -9.32
C LEU A 40 10.55 -8.19 -9.50
N GLU A 41 10.12 -9.28 -8.88
CA GLU A 41 10.25 -10.67 -9.35
C GLU A 41 8.89 -11.41 -9.15
N ILE A 42 7.76 -10.68 -9.20
CA ILE A 42 6.44 -11.31 -9.21
C ILE A 42 6.20 -11.92 -10.59
N ASP A 43 5.81 -13.20 -10.60
CA ASP A 43 5.39 -13.95 -11.78
C ASP A 43 4.35 -13.13 -12.58
N PRO A 44 4.47 -13.03 -13.91
CA PRO A 44 3.50 -12.37 -14.76
C PRO A 44 2.03 -12.69 -14.44
N GLU A 45 1.70 -13.92 -14.04
CA GLU A 45 0.33 -14.31 -13.66
C GLU A 45 -0.17 -13.60 -12.41
N GLU A 46 0.64 -13.53 -11.35
CA GLU A 46 0.27 -12.85 -10.10
C GLU A 46 0.07 -11.34 -10.32
N LYS A 47 0.88 -10.74 -11.20
CA LYS A 47 0.74 -9.32 -11.57
C LYS A 47 -0.58 -9.06 -12.30
N GLU A 48 -0.99 -9.96 -13.17
CA GLU A 48 -2.26 -9.89 -13.91
C GLU A 48 -3.44 -9.99 -12.93
N GLU A 49 -3.34 -10.87 -11.94
CA GLU A 49 -4.39 -11.08 -10.93
C GLU A 49 -4.52 -9.89 -9.97
N ILE A 50 -3.39 -9.30 -9.55
CA ILE A 50 -3.39 -8.06 -8.76
C ILE A 50 -4.04 -6.91 -9.56
N LYS A 51 -3.69 -6.75 -10.84
CA LYS A 51 -4.32 -5.72 -11.71
C LYS A 51 -5.81 -5.93 -11.89
N LYS A 52 -6.25 -7.18 -11.98
CA LYS A 52 -7.68 -7.52 -12.08
C LYS A 52 -8.41 -7.10 -10.80
N ARG A 53 -7.87 -7.45 -9.63
CA ARG A 53 -8.44 -7.05 -8.33
C ARG A 53 -8.47 -5.53 -8.14
N LEU A 54 -7.42 -4.83 -8.58
CA LEU A 54 -7.39 -3.36 -8.50
C LEU A 54 -8.47 -2.69 -9.36
N ARG A 55 -8.77 -3.22 -10.56
CA ARG A 55 -9.89 -2.76 -11.41
C ARG A 55 -11.26 -3.04 -10.79
N GLU A 56 -11.46 -4.24 -10.25
CA GLU A 56 -12.71 -4.60 -9.55
C GLU A 56 -12.98 -3.72 -8.33
N LEU A 57 -11.92 -3.21 -7.71
CA LEU A 57 -11.97 -2.31 -6.56
C LEU A 57 -12.01 -0.82 -6.94
N GLY A 58 -11.90 -0.46 -8.23
CA GLY A 58 -11.99 0.91 -8.72
C GLY A 58 -10.73 1.77 -8.49
N TYR A 59 -9.59 1.15 -8.25
CA TYR A 59 -8.30 1.84 -8.11
C TYR A 59 -7.56 2.04 -9.44
N LEU A 60 -7.99 1.33 -10.49
CA LEU A 60 -7.57 1.40 -11.90
C LEU A 60 -8.80 1.50 -12.79
#